data_AF-A0A382KZS4-F1
#
_entry.id   AF-A0A382KZS4-F1
#
_cell.length_a   1.000
_cell.length_b   1.000
_cell.length_c   1.000
_cell.angle_alpha   90.00
_cell.angle_beta   90.00
_cell.angle_gamma   90.00
#
_symmetry.space_group_name_H-M   'P 1'
#
loop_
_entity.id
_entity.type
_entity.pdbx_description
1 polymer ?
#
loop_
_entity_poly.entity_id
_entity_poly.type
_entity_poly.pdbx_seq_one_letter_code
_entity_poly.pdbx_strand_id
1 'polypeptide(L)' 'MEIIKISEPKVIESKNGYYVGRTCLTAHEFPDGNMTSYWDEYDRETEYFLTKEHAERALNYLSYSSYNKTE' A
#
# COMPACT_ATOMS: atom_id res chain seq x y z
N MET A 1 16.27 5.65 -0.72
CA MET A 1 15.06 4.82 -0.58
C MET A 1 14.65 4.37 -1.96
N GLU A 2 14.79 3.08 -2.22
CA GLU A 2 14.41 2.45 -3.49
C GLU A 2 13.25 1.47 -3.22
N ILE A 3 12.22 1.47 -4.08
CA ILE A 3 11.12 0.51 -3.97
C ILE A 3 11.54 -0.76 -4.70
N ILE A 4 11.67 -1.86 -3.95
CA ILE A 4 12.05 -3.18 -4.50
C ILE A 4 10.83 -3.94 -5.00
N LYS A 5 9.73 -3.87 -4.24
CA LYS A 5 8.50 -4.61 -4.55
C LYS A 5 7.29 -3.88 -4.00
N ILE A 6 6.18 -3.98 -4.72
CA ILE A 6 4.87 -3.45 -4.31
C ILE A 6 3.88 -4.62 -4.30
N SER A 7 3.03 -4.70 -3.28
CA SER A 7 1.93 -5.67 -3.24
C SER A 7 0.73 -5.21 -4.07
N GLU A 8 -0.17 -6.14 -4.36
CA GLU A 8 -1.54 -5.77 -4.73
C GLU A 8 -2.18 -4.90 -3.64
N PRO A 9 -3.10 -3.99 -4.01
CA PRO A 9 -3.83 -3.20 -3.04
C PRO A 9 -4.69 -4.09 -2.15
N LYS A 10 -4.82 -3.74 -0.88
CA LYS A 10 -5.62 -4.49 0.10
C LYS A 10 -6.21 -3.55 1.15
N VAL A 11 -7.25 -4.03 1.83
CA VAL A 11 -7.76 -3.39 3.04
C VAL A 11 -6.84 -3.76 4.20
N ILE A 12 -6.39 -2.78 4.96
CA ILE A 12 -5.55 -2.90 6.15
C ILE A 12 -6.36 -2.39 7.34
N GLU A 13 -6.63 -3.25 8.31
CA GLU A 13 -7.36 -2.88 9.53
C GLU A 13 -6.39 -2.32 10.59
N SER A 14 -6.79 -1.22 11.20
CA SER A 14 -6.04 -0.52 12.24
C SER A 14 -6.96 -0.19 13.42
N LYS A 15 -6.38 0.17 14.57
CA LYS A 15 -7.13 0.62 15.76
C LYS A 15 -8.04 1.83 15.48
N ASN A 16 -7.71 2.61 14.45
CA ASN A 16 -8.40 3.86 14.13
C ASN A 16 -9.39 3.72 12.95
N GLY A 17 -9.49 2.56 12.30
CA GLY A 17 -10.35 2.35 11.13
C GLY A 17 -9.69 1.48 10.07
N TYR A 18 -10.01 1.72 8.81
CA TYR A 18 -9.61 0.89 7.69
C TYR A 18 -8.81 1.71 6.68
N TYR A 19 -7.75 1.15 6.14
CA TYR A 19 -6.95 1.77 5.09
C TYR A 19 -7.03 0.93 3.83
N VAL A 20 -7.04 1.56 2.67
CA VAL A 20 -6.87 0.88 1.37
C VAL A 20 -5.57 1.37 0.78
N GLY A 21 -4.62 0.47 0.61
CA GLY A 21 -3.30 0.82 0.11
C GLY A 21 -2.48 -0.42 -0.24
N ARG A 22 -1.21 -0.21 -0.55
CA ARG A 22 -0.27 -1.29 -0.85
C ARG A 22 0.84 -1.32 0.17
N THR A 23 1.39 -2.50 0.39
CA THR A 23 2.63 -2.66 1.16
C THR A 23 3.81 -2.64 0.21
N CYS A 24 4.84 -1.88 0.56
CA CYS A 24 6.04 -1.72 -0.25
C CYS A 24 7.25 -2.30 0.50
N LEU A 25 8.06 -3.09 -0.19
CA LEU A 25 9.39 -3.45 0.29
C LEU A 25 10.35 -2.36 -0.17
N THR A 26 10.88 -1.60 0.76
CA THR A 26 11.80 -0.49 0.50
C THR A 26 13.21 -0.86 0.92
N ALA A 27 14.23 -0.50 0.14
CA ALA A 27 15.63 -0.55 0.54
C ALA A 27 16.07 0.81 1.08
N HIS A 28 16.69 0.78 2.26
CA HIS A 28 17.26 1.93 2.93
C HIS A 28 18.75 1.71 3.11
N GLU A 29 19.53 2.65 2.58
CA GLU A 29 20.94 2.78 2.86
C GLU A 29 21.11 3.61 4.13
N PHE A 30 21.79 3.04 5.11
CA PHE A 30 22.14 3.74 6.34
C PHE A 30 23.44 4.52 6.17
N PRO A 31 23.71 5.52 7.02
CA PRO A 31 24.93 6.34 6.93
C PRO A 31 26.25 5.56 7.05
N ASP A 32 26.21 4.32 7.53
CA ASP A 32 27.35 3.40 7.61
C ASP A 32 27.58 2.59 6.32
N GLY A 33 26.77 2.82 5.27
CA GLY A 33 26.83 2.12 3.99
C GLY A 33 26.11 0.77 3.98
N ASN A 34 25.50 0.35 5.09
CA ASN A 34 24.71 -0.87 5.11
C ASN A 34 23.34 -0.65 4.47
N MET A 35 22.91 -1.61 3.66
CA MET A 35 21.54 -1.65 3.14
C MET A 35 20.67 -2.59 3.97
N THR A 36 19.48 -2.14 4.35
CA THR A 36 18.43 -2.98 4.91
C THR A 36 17.14 -2.76 4.15
N SER A 37 16.37 -3.83 3.99
CA SER A 37 15.02 -3.73 3.45
C SER A 37 13.98 -3.98 4.53
N TYR A 38 12.91 -3.19 4.50
CA TYR A 38 11.76 -3.39 5.37
C TYR A 38 10.46 -3.19 4.60
N TRP A 39 9.41 -3.84 5.11
CA TRP A 39 8.06 -3.69 4.58
C TRP A 39 7.43 -2.45 5.20
N ASP A 40 7.21 -1.43 4.39
CA ASP A 40 6.35 -0.31 4.73
C ASP A 40 4.90 -0.74 4.54
N GLU A 41 4.12 -0.61 5.61
CA GLU A 41 2.72 -1.04 5.65
C GLU A 41 1.79 -0.16 4.81
N TYR A 42 2.22 1.07 4.51
CA TYR A 42 1.42 2.07 3.80
C TYR A 42 2.25 2.69 2.68
N ASP A 43 1.77 2.58 1.45
CA ASP A 43 2.29 3.33 0.32
C ASP A 43 1.76 4.77 0.30
N ARG A 44 2.27 5.58 -0.61
CA ARG A 44 1.84 6.99 -0.77
C ARG A 44 0.37 7.13 -1.23
N GLU A 45 -0.25 6.06 -1.70
CA GLU A 45 -1.63 6.04 -2.21
C GLU A 45 -2.62 5.48 -1.18
N THR A 46 -2.17 5.24 0.06
CA THR A 46 -3.04 4.72 1.11
C THR A 46 -4.12 5.72 1.49
N GLU A 47 -5.39 5.31 1.37
CA GLU A 47 -6.57 6.11 1.72
C GLU A 47 -7.28 5.57 2.97
N TYR A 48 -7.78 6.46 3.83
CA TYR A 48 -8.44 6.11 5.09
C TYR A 48 -9.97 6.07 4.97
N PHE A 49 -10.58 5.09 5.63
CA PHE A 49 -12.02 4.86 5.70
C PHE A 49 -12.46 4.55 7.13
N LEU A 50 -13.60 5.12 7.52
CA LEU A 50 -14.23 4.88 8.82
C LEU A 50 -14.86 3.49 8.93
N THR A 51 -15.26 2.88 7.82
CA THR A 51 -15.95 1.58 7.80
C THR A 51 -15.29 0.61 6.83
N LYS A 52 -15.34 -0.68 7.18
CA LYS A 52 -14.80 -1.77 6.36
C LYS A 52 -15.47 -1.83 4.98
N GLU A 53 -16.79 -1.64 4.93
CA GLU A 53 -17.55 -1.70 3.68
C GLU A 53 -17.08 -0.63 2.68
N HIS A 54 -16.83 0.60 3.14
CA HIS A 54 -16.32 1.66 2.27
C HIS A 54 -14.89 1.36 1.79
N ALA A 55 -14.03 0.83 2.65
CA ALA A 55 -12.69 0.41 2.28
C ALA A 55 -12.71 -0.71 1.23
N GLU A 56 -13.53 -1.75 1.41
CA GLU A 56 -13.67 -2.84 0.46
C GLU A 56 -14.24 -2.36 -0.89
N ARG A 57 -15.20 -1.43 -0.86
CA ARG A 57 -15.73 -0.81 -2.07
C ARG A 57 -14.66 -0.03 -2.82
N ALA A 58 -13.88 0.79 -2.13
CA ALA A 58 -12.76 1.54 -2.72
C ALA A 58 -11.69 0.61 -3.31
N LEU A 59 -11.34 -0.47 -2.62
CA LEU A 59 -10.42 -1.48 -3.14
C LEU A 59 -10.93 -2.09 -4.46
N ASN A 60 -12.22 -2.43 -4.55
CA ASN A 60 -12.80 -2.96 -5.78
C ASN A 60 -12.71 -1.96 -6.95
N TYR A 61 -12.93 -0.66 -6.69
CA TYR A 61 -12.76 0.38 -7.70
C TYR A 61 -11.31 0.50 -8.17
N LEU A 62 -10.33 0.45 -7.25
CA LEU A 62 -8.91 0.49 -7.59
C LEU A 62 -8.49 -0.71 -8.43
N SER A 63 -8.94 -1.91 -8.08
CA SER A 63 -8.69 -3.13 -8.85
C SER A 63 -9.29 -3.04 -10.26
N TYR A 64 -10.50 -2.48 -10.40
CA TYR A 64 -11.15 -2.29 -11.70
C TYR A 64 -10.44 -1.23 -12.57
N SER A 65 -10.00 -0.12 -11.97
CA SER A 65 -9.25 0.92 -12.69
C SER A 65 -7.86 0.44 -13.13
N SER A 66 -7.21 -0.41 -12.33
CA SER A 66 -5.92 -1.03 -12.67
C SER A 66 -6.04 -1.99 -13.86
N TYR A 67 -7.17 -2.71 -13.96
CA TYR A 67 -7.49 -3.60 -15.08
C TYR A 67 -7.80 -2.85 -16.40
N ASN A 68 -8.34 -1.63 -16.33
CA ASN A 68 -8.68 -0.82 -17.51
C ASN A 68 -7.58 0.15 -17.95
N LYS A 69 -6.38 0.11 -17.35
CA LYS A 69 -5.22 0.89 -17.83
C LYS A 69 -4.34 0.14 -18.84
N THR A 70 -4.76 -1.05 -19.27
CA THR A 70 -4.21 -1.76 -20.43
C THR A 70 -5.14 -1.61 -21.64
N GLU A 71 -5.17 -0.41 -22.23
CA GLU A 71 -5.53 -0.17 -23.64
C GLU A 71 -4.55 0.84 -24.24
#